data_AF-A0A852Q4R3-F1
#
_entry.id   AF-A0A852Q4R3-F1
#
_cell.length_a   1.000
_cell.length_b   1.000
_cell.length_c   1.000
_cell.angle_alpha   90.00
_cell.angle_beta   90.00
_cell.angle_gamma   90.00
#
_symmetry.space_group_name_H-M   'P 1'
#
loop_
_entity.id
_entity.type
_entity.pdbx_description
1 polymer ?
#
loop_
_entity_poly.entity_id
_entity_poly.type
_entity_poly.pdbx_seq_one_letter_code
_entity_poly.pdbx_strand_id
1 'polypeptide(L)' 'MTMYYKNGFFDDTDGSFVPEGAVEISQDKYIELINGQSQGKQIVSNKQGEPVLIEQQPSPAHELNLDTLTWDI' A
#
# COMPACT_ATOMS: atom_id res chain seq x y z
N MET A 1 18.05 -2.00 10.48
CA MET A 1 16.65 -2.33 10.16
C MET A 1 16.46 -1.99 8.71
N THR A 2 16.34 -3.02 7.89
CA THR A 2 15.98 -2.90 6.49
C THR A 2 14.48 -3.13 6.39
N MET A 3 13.75 -2.27 5.68
CA MET A 3 12.31 -2.43 5.51
C MET A 3 12.00 -3.16 4.23
N TYR A 4 11.01 -4.06 4.29
CA TYR A 4 10.53 -4.83 3.15
C TYR A 4 9.01 -4.71 3.05
N TYR A 5 8.49 -4.88 1.83
CA TYR A 5 7.05 -4.88 1.56
C TYR A 5 6.62 -6.08 0.74
N LYS A 6 5.55 -6.75 1.20
CA LYS A 6 4.78 -7.75 0.45
C LYS A 6 3.37 -7.84 1.00
N ASN A 7 2.44 -7.06 0.42
CA ASN A 7 1.06 -6.93 0.94
C ASN A 7 1.01 -6.54 2.44
N GLY A 8 2.05 -5.88 2.94
CA GLY A 8 2.32 -5.66 4.35
C GLY A 8 3.80 -5.34 4.56
N PHE A 9 4.13 -4.71 5.70
CA PHE A 9 5.51 -4.33 6.04
C PHE A 9 6.19 -5.42 6.86
N PHE A 10 7.47 -5.63 6.57
CA PHE A 10 8.36 -6.55 7.28
C PHE A 10 9.70 -5.87 7.51
N ASP A 11 10.44 -6.33 8.50
CA ASP A 11 11.83 -5.96 8.74
C ASP A 11 12.70 -7.22 8.84
N ASP A 12 14.01 -7.04 8.98
CA ASP A 12 15.01 -8.10 9.17
C ASP A 12 15.60 -8.16 10.59
N THR A 13 14.92 -7.55 11.57
CA THR A 13 15.41 -7.39 12.95
C THR A 13 14.78 -8.37 13.93
N ASP A 14 15.44 -8.65 15.05
CA ASP A 14 14.88 -9.40 16.18
C ASP A 14 14.32 -10.80 15.84
N GLY A 15 14.88 -11.46 14.83
CA GLY A 15 14.42 -12.79 14.39
C GLY A 15 13.10 -12.76 13.62
N SER A 16 12.69 -11.59 13.12
CA SER A 16 11.57 -11.44 12.21
C SER A 16 11.81 -12.17 10.89
N PHE A 17 10.71 -12.46 10.20
CA PHE A 17 10.73 -13.22 8.95
C PHE A 17 10.33 -12.32 7.79
N VAL A 18 11.22 -12.22 6.79
CA VAL A 18 10.94 -11.57 5.51
C VAL A 18 10.47 -12.64 4.52
N PRO A 19 9.24 -12.54 3.99
CA PRO A 19 8.76 -13.51 3.01
C PRO A 19 9.52 -13.40 1.69
N GLU A 20 9.71 -14.54 1.02
CA GLU A 20 10.33 -14.58 -0.31
C GLU A 20 9.57 -13.68 -1.30
N GLY A 21 10.31 -12.89 -2.09
CA GLY A 21 9.72 -11.95 -3.03
C GLY A 21 9.16 -10.68 -2.40
N ALA A 22 9.46 -10.41 -1.12
CA ALA A 22 9.28 -9.07 -0.57
C ALA A 22 10.29 -8.12 -1.20
N VAL A 23 9.85 -6.89 -1.45
CA VAL A 23 10.68 -5.85 -2.05
C VAL A 23 11.28 -5.02 -0.93
N GLU A 24 12.60 -4.88 -0.92
CA GLU A 24 13.29 -3.94 -0.03
C GLU A 24 12.89 -2.49 -0.38
N ILE A 25 12.61 -1.69 0.65
CA ILE A 25 12.27 -0.28 0.51
C ILE A 25 13.14 0.58 1.41
N SER A 26 13.43 1.81 0.97
CA SER A 26 14.15 2.77 1.79
C SER A 26 13.29 3.24 2.98
N GLN A 27 13.95 3.73 4.03
CA GLN A 27 13.28 4.35 5.18
C GLN A 27 12.40 5.54 4.76
N ASP A 28 12.88 6.37 3.82
CA ASP A 28 12.11 7.50 3.31
C ASP A 28 10.84 7.03 2.58
N LYS A 29 10.95 5.95 1.79
CA LYS A 29 9.79 5.35 1.13
C LYS A 29 8.80 4.81 2.15
N TYR A 30 9.28 4.11 3.18
CA TYR A 30 8.43 3.65 4.27
C TYR A 30 7.66 4.81 4.94
N ILE A 31 8.35 5.91 5.28
CA ILE A 31 7.72 7.09 5.89
C ILE A 31 6.69 7.73 4.95
N GLU A 32 7.01 7.85 3.65
CA GLU A 32 6.08 8.34 2.62
C GLU A 32 4.78 7.52 2.61
N LEU A 33 4.90 6.19 2.57
CA LEU A 33 3.77 5.27 2.52
C LEU A 33 2.89 5.38 3.78
N ILE A 34 3.50 5.39 4.97
CA ILE A 34 2.76 5.51 6.24
C ILE A 34 2.04 6.87 6.34
N ASN A 35 2.71 7.95 5.93
CA ASN A 35 2.10 9.28 5.90
C ASN A 35 0.97 9.40 4.88
N GLY A 36 1.09 8.75 3.72
CA GLY A 36 0.02 8.69 2.74
C GLY A 36 -1.19 7.91 3.25
N GLN A 37 -0.95 6.77 3.90
CA GLN A 37 -2.01 5.97 4.50
C GLN A 37 -2.76 6.73 5.59
N SER A 38 -2.05 7.48 6.46
CA SER A 38 -2.71 8.30 7.50
C SER A 38 -3.55 9.45 6.94
N GLN A 39 -3.31 9.84 5.68
CA GLN A 39 -4.10 10.82 4.93
C GLN A 39 -5.28 10.20 4.14
N GLY A 40 -5.55 8.90 4.32
CA GLY A 40 -6.69 8.21 3.69
C GLY A 40 -6.37 7.48 2.39
N LYS A 41 -5.11 7.46 1.95
CA LYS A 41 -4.68 6.68 0.79
C LYS A 41 -4.53 5.20 1.14
N GLN A 42 -4.55 4.35 0.13
CA GLN A 42 -4.26 2.94 0.25
C GLN A 42 -2.86 2.62 -0.28
N ILE A 43 -2.18 1.68 0.39
CA ILE A 43 -0.90 1.15 -0.07
C ILE A 43 -1.19 -0.17 -0.79
N VAL A 44 -0.79 -0.26 -2.05
CA VAL A 44 -0.96 -1.46 -2.88
C VAL A 44 0.34 -1.83 -3.57
N SER A 45 0.53 -3.10 -3.92
CA SER A 45 1.63 -3.51 -4.79
C SER A 45 1.34 -3.12 -6.25
N ASN A 46 2.30 -2.48 -6.90
CA ASN A 46 2.28 -2.31 -8.35
C ASN A 46 2.59 -3.65 -9.06
N LYS A 47 2.66 -3.63 -10.40
CA LYS A 47 2.94 -4.84 -11.20
C LYS A 47 4.34 -5.43 -10.95
N GLN A 48 5.25 -4.66 -10.39
CA GLN A 48 6.60 -5.04 -10.02
C GLN A 48 6.70 -5.51 -8.56
N GLY A 49 5.59 -5.46 -7.80
CA GLY A 49 5.55 -5.83 -6.39
C GLY A 49 5.88 -4.67 -5.43
N GLU A 50 6.28 -3.51 -5.95
CA GLU A 50 6.67 -2.36 -5.14
C GLU A 50 5.42 -1.68 -4.53
N PRO A 51 5.50 -1.21 -3.28
CA PRO A 51 4.41 -0.47 -2.66
C PRO A 51 4.24 0.91 -3.29
N VAL A 52 3.01 1.22 -3.68
CA VAL A 52 2.59 2.54 -4.18
C VAL A 52 1.36 3.03 -3.44
N LEU A 53 1.23 4.35 -3.32
CA LEU A 53 0.05 5.01 -2.77
C LEU A 53 -0.97 5.25 -3.88
N ILE A 54 -2.22 4.87 -3.63
CA ILE A 54 -3.36 5.18 -4.47
C ILE A 54 -4.48 5.81 -3.63
N GLU A 55 -5.39 6.52 -4.28
CA GLU A 55 -6.63 6.93 -3.63
C GLU A 55 -7.43 5.69 -3.21
N GLN A 56 -8.27 5.84 -2.17
CA GLN A 56 -9.08 4.74 -1.67
C GLN A 56 -9.97 4.18 -2.78
N GLN A 57 -9.88 2.86 -2.99
CA GLN A 57 -10.74 2.18 -3.94
C GLN A 57 -12.17 2.05 -3.39
N PRO A 58 -13.18 2.10 -4.27
CA PRO A 58 -14.56 1.83 -3.91
C PRO A 58 -14.69 0.45 -3.25
N SER A 59 -15.51 0.38 -2.21
CA SER A 59 -15.92 -0.88 -1.62
C SER A 59 -17.00 -1.56 -2.48
N PRO A 60 -17.30 -2.85 -2.27
CA PRO A 60 -18.43 -3.52 -2.94
C PRO A 60 -19.81 -2.88 -2.69
N ALA A 61 -19.92 -1.99 -1.70
CA ALA A 61 -21.14 -1.23 -1.44
C ALA A 61 -21.26 0.04 -2.30
N HIS A 62 -20.20 0.41 -3.04
CA HIS A 62 -20.27 1.57 -3.93
C HIS A 62 -20.81 1.17 -5.31
N GLU A 63 -21.62 2.05 -5.89
CA GLU A 63 -22.08 1.97 -7.28
C GLU A 63 -21.42 3.09 -8.10
N LEU A 64 -21.05 2.78 -9.36
CA LEU A 64 -20.51 3.79 -10.27
C LEU A 64 -21.66 4.60 -10.86
N ASN A 65 -21.69 5.89 -10.56
CA ASN A 65 -22.55 6.84 -11.24
C ASN A 65 -22.00 7.11 -12.65
N LEU A 66 -22.71 6.65 -13.67
CA LEU A 66 -22.26 6.74 -15.07
C LEU A 66 -22.36 8.16 -15.64
N ASP A 67 -23.13 9.04 -15.04
CA ASP A 67 -23.28 10.43 -15.50
C ASP A 67 -22.13 11.31 -15.01
N THR A 68 -21.66 11.09 -13.78
CA THR A 68 -20.57 11.86 -13.15
C THR A 68 -19.23 11.13 -13.18
N LEU A 69 -19.22 9.83 -13.48
CA LEU A 69 -18.08 8.93 -13.36
C LEU A 69 -17.46 8.92 -11.95
N THR A 70 -18.32 9.06 -10.93
CA THR A 70 -17.92 9.02 -9.51
C THR A 70 -18.54 7.81 -8.81
N TRP A 71 -17.87 7.33 -7.76
CA TRP A 71 -18.38 6.26 -6.90
C TRP A 71 -19.29 6.85 -5.83
N ASP A 72 -20.54 6.37 -5.78
CA ASP A 72 -21.55 6.74 -4.78
C ASP A 72 -21.87 5.51 -3.89
N ILE A 73 -22.45 5.71 -2.71
CA ILE A 73 -22.96 4.66 -1.81
C ILE A 73 -24.47 4.61 -1.89
#